data_AF-A0A7V1FNQ5-F1
#
_entry.id   AF-A0A7V1FNQ5-F1
#
_cell.length_a   1.000
_cell.length_b   1.000
_cell.length_c   1.000
_cell.angle_alpha   90.00
_cell.angle_beta   90.00
_cell.angle_gamma   90.00
#
_symmetry.space_group_name_H-M   'P 1'
#
loop_
_entity.id
_entity.type
_entity.pdbx_description
1 polymer ?
#
loop_
_entity_poly.entity_id
_entity_poly.type
_entity_poly.pdbx_seq_one_letter_code
_entity_poly.pdbx_strand_id
1 'polypeptide(L)' 'MGKNVLLIERFARINSEQGWMRRAMVSALTIIGLDELQGRYVSYEEFAMQVRAASSTPAAELRELSSRICFIF' A
#
# COMPACT_ATOMS: atom_id res chain seq x y z
N MET A 1 -9.53 -21.88 27.06
CA MET A 1 -10.34 -21.26 25.99
C MET A 1 -9.41 -20.86 24.85
N GLY A 2 -9.49 -21.53 23.70
CA GLY A 2 -8.60 -21.28 22.57
C GLY A 2 -9.01 -20.01 21.81
N LYS A 3 -8.03 -19.18 21.44
CA LYS A 3 -8.23 -17.99 20.59
C LYS A 3 -7.87 -18.35 19.16
N ASN A 4 -8.74 -18.01 18.20
CA ASN A 4 -8.37 -18.02 16.78
C ASN A 4 -7.69 -16.69 16.46
N VAL A 5 -6.46 -16.76 15.94
CA VAL A 5 -5.65 -15.59 15.59
C VAL A 5 -5.17 -15.72 14.15
N LEU A 6 -5.18 -14.61 13.41
CA LEU A 6 -4.58 -14.53 12.09
C LEU A 6 -3.20 -13.89 12.22
N LEU A 7 -2.15 -14.66 11.94
CA LEU A 7 -0.78 -14.14 11.85
C LEU A 7 -0.51 -13.78 10.39
N ILE A 8 -0.15 -12.52 10.16
CA ILE A 8 0.25 -12.02 8.84
C ILE A 8 1.74 -11.68 8.90
N GLU A 9 2.50 -12.23 7.97
CA GLU A 9 3.90 -11.87 7.81
C GLU A 9 4.03 -10.38 7.42
N ARG A 10 4.97 -9.67 8.06
CA ARG A 10 5.18 -8.24 7.80
C ARG A 10 5.91 -8.04 6.47
N PHE A 11 5.18 -7.62 5.44
CA PHE A 11 5.74 -7.35 4.09
C PHE A 11 6.89 -6.32 4.04
N ALA A 12 7.02 -5.44 5.04
CA ALA A 12 8.09 -4.42 5.10
C ALA A 12 9.32 -4.87 5.92
N ARG A 13 9.36 -6.12 6.38
CA ARG A 13 10.51 -6.69 7.10
C ARG A 13 11.23 -7.69 6.20
N ILE A 14 12.55 -7.61 6.17
CA ILE A 14 13.40 -8.50 5.38
C ILE A 14 14.35 -9.18 6.37
N ASN A 15 14.36 -10.51 6.37
CA ASN A 15 15.35 -11.28 7.12
C ASN A 15 16.62 -11.39 6.27
N SER A 16 17.74 -10.85 6.76
CA SER A 16 19.05 -11.01 6.12
C SER A 16 20.03 -11.67 7.08
N GLU A 17 21.21 -12.02 6.58
CA GLU A 17 22.31 -12.56 7.38
C GLU A 17 22.73 -11.66 8.55
N GLN A 18 22.42 -10.35 8.45
CA GLN A 18 22.73 -9.34 9.47
C GLN A 18 21.53 -9.07 10.41
N GLY A 19 20.45 -9.85 10.28
CA GLY A 19 19.23 -9.74 11.08
C GLY A 19 18.07 -9.07 10.34
N TRP A 20 17.10 -8.55 11.10
CA TRP A 20 15.88 -7.99 10.55
C TRP A 20 16.06 -6.55 10.06
N MET A 21 15.94 -6.36 8.75
CA MET A 21 15.94 -5.04 8.11
C MET A 21 14.52 -4.53 7.84
N ARG A 22 14.38 -3.22 7.60
CA ARG A 22 13.10 -2.56 7.28
C ARG A 22 13.15 -1.98 5.88
N ARG A 23 12.15 -2.30 5.06
CA ARG A 23 11.88 -1.59 3.80
C ARG A 23 11.07 -0.33 4.10
N ALA A 24 11.46 0.79 3.51
CA ALA A 24 10.65 2.02 3.56
C ALA A 24 9.31 1.77 2.87
N MET A 25 8.22 2.11 3.55
CA MET A 25 6.87 1.94 3.04
C MET A 25 5.98 3.03 3.62
N VAL A 26 5.17 3.63 2.74
CA VAL A 26 4.21 4.68 3.04
C VAL A 26 2.82 4.24 2.59
N SER A 27 1.77 4.74 3.24
CA SER A 27 0.39 4.48 2.82
C SER A 27 -0.02 5.42 1.68
N ALA A 28 -1.11 5.08 0.98
CA ALA A 28 -1.72 5.99 0.01
C ALA A 28 -2.15 7.31 0.67
N LEU A 29 -2.65 7.27 1.91
CA LEU A 29 -3.01 8.49 2.67
C LEU A 29 -1.80 9.40 2.85
N THR A 30 -0.63 8.85 3.18
CA THR A 30 0.61 9.62 3.29
C THR A 30 1.02 10.24 1.95
N ILE A 31 0.86 9.50 0.85
CA ILE A 31 1.20 10.00 -0.50
C ILE A 31 0.27 11.15 -0.90
N ILE A 32 -1.01 11.08 -0.57
CA ILE A 32 -2.02 12.09 -0.93
C ILE A 32 -2.04 13.25 0.09
N GLY A 33 -1.39 13.08 1.24
CA GLY A 33 -1.34 14.08 2.31
C GLY A 33 -2.64 14.16 3.13
N LEU A 34 -3.38 13.06 3.22
CA LEU A 34 -4.66 12.98 3.92
C LEU A 34 -4.52 12.38 5.31
N ASP A 35 -5.40 12.80 6.23
CA ASP A 35 -5.59 12.14 7.51
C ASP A 35 -6.47 10.88 7.41
N GLU A 36 -6.60 10.14 8.52
CA GLU A 36 -7.32 8.87 8.57
C GLU A 36 -8.83 9.00 8.27
N LEU A 37 -9.46 10.13 8.63
CA LEU A 37 -10.90 10.34 8.45
C LEU A 37 -11.23 10.82 7.03
N GLN A 38 -10.28 11.47 6.37
CA GLN A 38 -10.41 11.98 5.01
C GLN A 38 -10.30 10.90 3.94
N GLY A 39 -9.72 9.75 4.25
CA GLY A 39 -9.53 8.64 3.30
C GLY A 39 -10.81 8.11 2.66
N ARG A 40 -11.99 8.37 3.24
CA ARG A 40 -13.27 8.00 2.64
C ARG A 40 -13.66 8.85 1.43
N TYR A 41 -13.10 10.06 1.32
CA TYR A 41 -13.46 11.02 0.29
C TYR A 41 -12.51 11.02 -0.90
N VAL A 42 -11.40 10.27 -0.82
CA VAL A 42 -10.41 10.21 -1.89
C VAL A 42 -10.81 9.20 -2.96
N SER A 43 -10.65 9.57 -4.22
CA SER A 43 -10.92 8.67 -5.34
C SER A 43 -9.67 7.88 -5.75
N TYR A 44 -9.88 6.71 -6.38
CA TYR A 44 -8.77 5.97 -6.99
C TYR A 44 -8.13 6.72 -8.16
N GLU A 45 -8.87 7.63 -8.81
CA GLU A 45 -8.34 8.51 -9.84
C GLU A 45 -7.32 9.49 -9.26
N GLU A 46 -7.64 10.14 -8.14
CA GLU A 46 -6.74 11.06 -7.44
C GLU A 46 -5.46 10.34 -7.00
N PHE A 47 -5.60 9.14 -6.44
CA PHE A 47 -4.43 8.33 -6.09
C PHE A 47 -3.61 7.94 -7.33
N ALA A 48 -4.26 7.55 -8.43
CA ALA A 48 -3.58 7.22 -9.68
C ALA A 48 -2.80 8.41 -10.25
N MET A 49 -3.31 9.64 -10.12
CA MET A 49 -2.56 10.85 -10.51
C MET A 49 -1.27 11.01 -9.69
N GLN A 50 -1.33 10.79 -8.37
CA GLN A 50 -0.12 10.85 -7.53
C GLN A 50 0.89 9.76 -7.88
N VAL A 51 0.42 8.52 -8.12
CA VAL A 51 1.29 7.42 -8.57
C VAL A 51 1.96 7.76 -9.90
N ARG A 52 1.25 8.36 -10.87
CA ARG A 52 1.85 8.80 -12.14
C ARG A 52 2.99 9.80 -11.96
N ALA A 53 2.84 10.73 -11.01
CA ALA A 53 3.81 11.80 -10.80
C ALA A 53 5.03 11.34 -9.98
N ALA A 54 4.82 10.50 -8.96
CA ALA A 54 5.84 10.16 -7.97
C ALA A 54 6.52 8.80 -8.17
N SER A 55 5.90 7.88 -8.91
CA SER A 55 6.43 6.53 -9.09
C SER A 55 7.58 6.48 -10.10
N SER A 56 8.56 5.62 -9.83
CA SER A 56 9.60 5.27 -10.80
C SER A 56 9.12 4.28 -11.87
N THR A 57 7.99 3.59 -11.64
CA THR A 57 7.42 2.58 -12.54
C THR A 57 5.88 2.71 -12.68
N PRO A 58 5.36 3.90 -13.04
CA PRO A 58 3.94 4.23 -12.91
C PRO A 58 3.01 3.30 -13.71
N ALA A 59 3.41 2.87 -14.91
CA ALA A 59 2.57 1.99 -15.73
C ALA A 59 2.32 0.62 -15.07
N ALA A 60 3.34 0.04 -14.43
CA ALA A 60 3.23 -1.25 -13.76
C ALA A 60 2.38 -1.13 -12.48
N GLU A 61 2.62 -0.08 -11.68
CA GLU A 61 1.88 0.14 -10.44
C GLU A 61 0.41 0.50 -10.68
N LEU A 62 0.09 1.26 -11.73
CA LEU A 62 -1.30 1.55 -12.09
C LEU A 62 -2.04 0.31 -12.61
N ARG A 63 -1.36 -0.58 -13.33
CA ARG A 63 -1.95 -1.86 -13.74
C ARG A 63 -2.32 -2.69 -12.51
N GLU A 64 -1.42 -2.78 -11.54
CA GLU A 64 -1.66 -3.47 -10.28
C GLU A 64 -2.80 -2.82 -9.49
N LEU A 65 -2.85 -1.49 -9.40
CA LEU A 65 -3.95 -0.76 -8.77
C LEU A 65 -5.30 -1.13 -9.41
N SER A 66 -5.39 -1.08 -10.74
CA SER A 66 -6.61 -1.46 -11.47
C SER A 66 -7.00 -2.93 -11.21
N SER A 67 -6.02 -3.85 -11.22
CA SER A 67 -6.27 -5.27 -10.92
C SER A 67 -6.82 -5.47 -9.50
N ARG A 68 -6.31 -4.74 -8.51
CA ARG A 68 -6.81 -4.79 -7.12
C ARG A 68 -8.22 -4.26 -6.99
N ILE A 69 -8.52 -3.16 -7.68
CA ILE A 69 -9.89 -2.60 -7.70
C ILE A 69 -10.85 -3.63 -8.28
N CYS A 70 -10.53 -4.23 -9.43
CA CYS A 70 -11.37 -5.25 -10.06
C CYS A 70 -11.51 -6.54 -9.23
N PHE A 71 -10.56 -6.86 -8.35
CA PHE A 71 -10.68 -8.02 -7.44
C PHE A 71 -11.61 -7.75 -6.26
N ILE A 72 -11.70 -6.49 -5.82
CA ILE A 72 -12.58 -6.06 -4.72
C ILE A 72 -14.04 -5.93 -5.19
N PHE A 73 -14.26 -5.69 -6.49
CA PHE A 73 -15.57 -5.72 -7.14
C PHE A 73 -16.00 -7.15 -7.47
#